data_AF-A0ABD4HQD0-F1
#
_entry.id   AF-A0ABD4HQD0-F1
#
_cell.length_a   1.000
_cell.length_b   1.000
_cell.length_c   1.000
_cell.angle_alpha   90.00
_cell.angle_beta   90.00
_cell.angle_gamma   90.00
#
_symmetry.space_group_name_H-M   'P 1'
#
loop_
_entity.id
_entity.type
_entity.pdbx_description
1 polymer ?
#
loop_
_entity_poly.entity_id
_entity_poly.type
_entity_poly.pdbx_seq_one_letter_code
_entity_poly.pdbx_strand_id
1 'polypeptide(L)'
;MIIAYDNQQQRIKADQAKKDSEPFYCPGCHEPVHLRKGLLKRHHFAHYAAANCEVFSEGETEEHLSAKELLYEWLTDETIEIEAYLPDLQQRPDLLVGKTAIEVQCSALSWSRFVQRTEKYLAYNYSPWWLLGKHLQPQLHHRWTVLQKACCRFAEQPGFYLWIIDTQEQRVGLIYEINWHYKWGVSFRRRYFRKGEPIGCCPSLNNYSRKSCRTYHQRWQPEAYRVWVLHKLMQQQKQILSLQALLYPLGGHIGNLPHWCYQPSDYGFLLEHRILVLRFLFHQNANRNFSHWLNQLRKMNWNWLFPMIDQGQLLKRIYQECSDFQKIQPF
;
A
#
# COMPACT_ATOMS: atom_id res chain seq x y z
N MET A 1 21.09 7.43 9.29
CA MET A 1 21.47 7.44 7.86
C MET A 1 22.77 6.69 7.69
N ILE A 2 22.94 5.96 6.59
CA ILE A 2 24.14 5.15 6.31
C ILE A 2 25.10 5.92 5.38
N ILE A 3 24.61 6.92 4.65
CA ILE A 3 25.39 7.77 3.75
C ILE A 3 25.47 9.21 4.26
N ALA A 4 26.65 9.83 4.13
CA ALA A 4 26.86 11.26 4.30
C ALA A 4 27.77 11.81 3.19
N TYR A 5 27.93 13.13 3.10
CA TYR A 5 28.99 13.77 2.34
C TYR A 5 30.21 14.01 3.24
N ASP A 6 31.41 13.81 2.72
CA ASP A 6 32.66 14.25 3.36
C ASP A 6 32.99 15.72 3.03
N ASN A 7 34.16 16.18 3.48
CA ASN A 7 34.67 17.53 3.23
C ASN A 7 34.86 17.86 1.74
N GLN A 8 34.98 16.87 0.87
CA GLN A 8 35.12 17.03 -0.58
C GLN A 8 33.77 16.92 -1.30
N GLN A 9 32.66 16.89 -0.55
CA GLN A 9 31.31 16.64 -1.05
C GLN A 9 31.14 15.29 -1.74
N GLN A 10 31.99 14.31 -1.39
CA GLN A 10 31.88 12.95 -1.90
C GLN A 10 31.03 12.09 -0.97
N ARG A 11 30.23 11.19 -1.54
CA ARG A 11 29.39 10.27 -0.77
C ARG A 11 30.27 9.25 -0.06
N ILE A 12 30.09 9.11 1.24
CA ILE A 12 30.81 8.14 2.07
C ILE A 12 29.83 7.29 2.88
N LYS A 13 30.08 5.98 2.92
CA LYS A 13 29.37 5.02 3.78
C LYS A 13 29.89 5.09 5.21
N ALA A 14 29.00 4.98 6.18
CA ALA A 14 29.36 5.03 7.61
C ALA A 14 30.41 3.98 8.01
N ASP A 15 30.40 2.80 7.39
CA ASP A 15 31.41 1.77 7.66
C ASP A 15 32.82 2.16 7.18
N GLN A 16 32.90 2.85 6.05
CA GLN A 16 34.16 3.28 5.42
C GLN A 16 34.70 4.58 6.05
N ALA A 17 33.81 5.40 6.62
CA ALA A 17 34.17 6.67 7.24
C ALA A 17 35.04 6.50 8.48
N LYS A 18 36.09 7.32 8.64
CA LYS A 18 36.89 7.38 9.87
C LYS A 18 36.49 8.62 10.65
N LYS A 19 36.51 8.55 11.99
CA LYS A 19 36.17 9.72 12.84
C LYS A 19 37.08 10.90 12.57
N ASP A 20 38.35 10.65 12.28
CA ASP A 20 39.34 11.68 11.96
C ASP A 20 39.12 12.34 10.58
N SER A 21 38.19 11.82 9.78
CA SER A 21 37.80 12.39 8.49
C SER A 21 36.61 13.35 8.57
N GLU A 22 36.19 13.73 9.78
CA GLU A 22 35.22 14.80 10.01
C GLU A 22 35.71 16.16 9.44
N PRO A 23 34.80 17.13 9.18
CA PRO A 23 33.35 17.01 9.30
C PRO A 23 32.67 16.17 8.20
N PHE A 24 31.48 15.64 8.53
CA PHE A 24 30.56 15.03 7.59
C PHE A 24 29.30 15.87 7.50
N TYR A 25 28.62 15.82 6.35
CA TYR A 25 27.45 16.63 6.06
C TYR A 25 26.27 15.77 5.61
N CYS A 26 25.07 16.13 6.04
CA CYS A 26 23.84 15.50 5.60
C CYS A 26 23.61 15.75 4.10
N PRO A 27 23.32 14.72 3.28
CA PRO A 27 23.08 14.94 1.85
C PRO A 27 21.82 15.74 1.48
N GLY A 28 20.89 15.91 2.43
CA GLY A 28 19.63 16.60 2.19
C GLY A 28 19.59 18.04 2.69
N CYS A 29 20.02 18.29 3.94
CA CYS A 29 20.02 19.64 4.50
C CYS A 29 21.42 20.28 4.55
N HIS A 30 22.47 19.54 4.19
CA HIS A 30 23.87 19.99 4.23
C HIS A 30 24.39 20.41 5.61
N GLU A 31 23.61 20.16 6.67
CA GLU A 31 24.06 20.39 8.05
C GLU A 31 25.06 19.33 8.50
N PRO A 32 25.97 19.66 9.44
CA PRO A 32 26.92 18.71 10.00
C PRO A 32 26.25 17.50 10.66
N VAL A 33 26.85 16.33 10.48
CA VAL A 33 26.45 15.06 11.12
C VAL A 33 27.65 14.40 11.78
N HIS A 34 27.47 13.78 12.93
CA HIS A 34 28.53 12.99 13.57
C HIS A 34 28.43 11.53 13.18
N LEU A 35 29.59 10.89 13.02
CA LEU A 35 29.70 9.47 12.79
C LEU A 35 29.60 8.70 14.11
N ARG A 36 28.51 7.96 14.31
CA ARG A 36 28.36 7.01 15.43
C ARG A 36 28.99 5.67 15.04
N LYS A 37 30.16 5.38 15.61
CA LYS A 37 30.75 4.03 15.60
C LYS A 37 30.73 3.41 16.98
N GLY A 38 30.27 2.17 17.08
CA GLY A 38 30.25 1.38 18.30
C GLY A 38 30.47 -0.10 18.00
N LEU A 39 30.96 -0.85 18.99
CA LEU A 39 31.26 -2.28 18.82
C LEU A 39 30.02 -3.16 18.64
N LEU A 40 28.89 -2.72 19.22
CA LEU A 40 27.62 -3.46 19.23
C LEU A 40 26.55 -2.83 18.33
N LYS A 41 26.67 -1.53 18.04
CA LYS A 41 25.67 -0.77 17.28
C LYS A 41 26.23 -0.46 15.91
N ARG A 42 25.40 -0.67 14.91
CA ARG A 42 25.74 -0.42 13.52
C ARG A 42 26.20 1.01 13.29
N HIS A 43 27.23 1.17 12.45
CA HIS A 43 27.77 2.47 12.11
C HIS A 43 26.75 3.29 11.31
N HIS A 44 26.52 4.53 11.73
CA HIS A 44 25.58 5.44 11.07
C HIS A 44 25.97 6.89 11.34
N PHE A 45 25.49 7.79 10.48
CA PHE A 45 25.55 9.22 10.74
C PHE A 45 24.26 9.69 11.41
N ALA A 46 24.40 10.66 12.31
CA ALA A 46 23.29 11.32 12.98
C ALA A 46 23.56 12.81 13.11
N HIS A 47 22.51 13.63 13.06
CA HIS A 47 22.63 15.07 13.27
C HIS A 47 23.03 15.36 14.73
N TYR A 48 23.86 16.39 14.94
CA TYR A 48 24.29 16.82 16.28
C TYR A 48 23.14 17.37 17.14
N ALA A 49 22.17 18.04 16.51
CA ALA A 49 20.95 18.56 17.14
C ALA A 49 19.71 17.98 16.44
N ALA A 50 18.51 18.27 16.96
CA ALA A 50 17.27 18.16 16.20
C ALA A 50 17.28 19.21 15.06
N ALA A 51 18.16 19.03 14.08
CA ALA A 51 18.14 19.79 12.86
C ALA A 51 16.74 19.61 12.23
N ASN A 52 16.14 20.68 11.73
CA ASN A 52 14.89 20.64 10.96
C ASN A 52 15.15 20.02 9.57
N CYS A 53 15.73 18.83 9.54
CA CYS A 53 16.00 18.09 8.34
C CYS A 53 14.77 17.25 8.00
N GLU A 54 13.84 17.81 7.23
CA GLU A 54 12.65 17.08 6.79
C GLU A 54 12.98 15.83 5.96
N VAL A 55 14.17 15.75 5.36
CA VAL A 55 14.59 14.64 4.50
C VAL A 55 15.07 13.44 5.32
N PHE A 56 15.61 13.66 6.52
CA PHE A 56 16.22 12.65 7.39
C PHE A 56 15.67 12.69 8.83
N SER A 57 14.50 13.30 9.05
CA SER A 57 13.87 13.47 10.36
C SER A 57 13.31 12.18 10.96
N GLU A 58 13.15 11.14 10.15
CA GLU A 58 12.67 9.84 10.61
C GLU A 58 13.81 9.11 11.31
N GLY A 59 13.63 8.84 12.61
CA GLY A 59 14.60 8.06 13.39
C GLY A 59 14.72 6.65 12.82
N GLU A 60 15.88 6.31 12.29
CA GLU A 60 16.14 4.99 11.72
C GLU A 60 16.34 3.98 12.86
N THR A 61 15.50 2.94 12.90
CA THR A 61 15.65 1.82 13.84
C THR A 61 16.66 0.80 13.31
N GLU A 62 17.18 -0.07 14.18
CA GLU A 62 18.04 -1.18 13.77
C GLU A 62 17.36 -2.09 12.72
N GLU A 63 16.04 -2.28 12.86
CA GLU A 63 15.23 -3.03 11.88
C GLU A 63 15.26 -2.34 10.51
N HIS A 64 15.08 -1.02 10.46
CA HIS A 64 15.08 -0.25 9.22
C HIS A 64 16.45 -0.28 8.54
N LEU A 65 17.52 -0.09 9.31
CA LEU A 65 18.89 -0.21 8.82
C LEU A 65 19.14 -1.61 8.23
N SER A 66 18.78 -2.67 8.97
CA SER A 66 18.98 -4.07 8.55
C SER A 66 18.22 -4.39 7.27
N ALA A 67 17.00 -3.86 7.13
CA ALA A 67 16.20 -4.03 5.93
C ALA A 67 16.84 -3.37 4.70
N LYS A 68 17.42 -2.17 4.86
CA LYS A 68 18.16 -1.49 3.78
C LYS A 68 19.35 -2.30 3.31
N GLU A 69 20.12 -2.85 4.23
CA GLU A 69 21.25 -3.73 3.92
C GLU A 69 20.81 -4.99 3.18
N LEU A 70 19.81 -5.69 3.72
CA LEU A 70 19.27 -6.90 3.12
C LEU A 70 18.82 -6.63 1.67
N LEU A 71 18.11 -5.54 1.43
CA LEU A 71 17.67 -5.16 0.08
C LEU A 71 18.84 -4.77 -0.83
N TYR A 72 19.82 -4.02 -0.32
CA TYR A 72 21.00 -3.61 -1.09
C TYR A 72 21.81 -4.82 -1.55
N GLU A 73 22.06 -5.77 -0.65
CA GLU A 73 22.80 -6.99 -0.97
C GLU A 73 22.02 -7.93 -1.90
N TRP A 74 20.69 -7.93 -1.82
CA TRP A 74 19.85 -8.82 -2.59
C TRP A 74 19.62 -8.31 -4.01
N LEU A 75 19.39 -7.01 -4.19
CA LEU A 75 18.97 -6.50 -5.49
C LEU A 75 20.05 -6.53 -6.58
N THR A 76 21.31 -6.89 -6.26
CA THR A 76 22.46 -7.12 -7.17
C THR A 76 22.40 -6.36 -8.49
N ASP A 77 22.06 -5.07 -8.43
CA ASP A 77 21.91 -4.18 -9.57
C ASP A 77 23.00 -3.13 -9.44
N GLU A 78 23.82 -2.96 -10.49
CA GLU A 78 24.95 -2.03 -10.46
C GLU A 78 24.51 -0.56 -10.35
N THR A 79 23.25 -0.26 -10.66
CA THR A 79 22.65 1.09 -10.57
C THR A 79 22.05 1.39 -9.20
N ILE A 80 22.14 0.47 -8.23
CA ILE A 80 21.52 0.66 -6.93
C ILE A 80 22.21 1.75 -6.11
N GLU A 81 21.42 2.71 -5.65
CA GLU A 81 21.89 3.80 -4.80
C GLU A 81 21.19 3.78 -3.45
N ILE A 82 21.95 3.64 -2.36
CA ILE A 82 21.43 3.74 -0.99
C ILE A 82 21.22 5.22 -0.65
N GLU A 83 20.04 5.56 -0.12
CA GLU A 83 19.74 6.91 0.40
C GLU A 83 20.02 8.02 -0.63
N ALA A 84 19.73 7.75 -1.91
CA ALA A 84 19.93 8.71 -2.99
C ALA A 84 19.06 9.96 -2.75
N TYR A 85 19.68 11.13 -2.59
CA TYR A 85 18.92 12.37 -2.54
C TYR A 85 18.45 12.74 -3.94
N LEU A 86 17.15 12.95 -4.10
CA LEU A 86 16.49 13.36 -5.33
C LEU A 86 16.12 14.85 -5.21
N PRO A 87 16.94 15.78 -5.74
CA PRO A 87 16.77 17.22 -5.46
C PRO A 87 15.44 17.78 -5.96
N ASP A 88 15.02 17.40 -7.17
CA ASP A 88 13.73 17.82 -7.75
C ASP A 88 12.53 17.39 -6.89
N LEU A 89 12.66 16.23 -6.23
CA LEU A 89 11.65 15.70 -5.34
C LEU A 89 11.88 16.13 -3.89
N GLN A 90 13.02 16.73 -3.54
CA GLN A 90 13.45 16.94 -2.15
C GLN A 90 13.18 15.70 -1.28
N GLN A 91 13.42 14.52 -1.84
CA GLN A 91 13.11 13.23 -1.23
C GLN A 91 14.34 12.34 -1.25
N ARG A 92 14.29 11.32 -0.40
CA ARG A 92 15.30 10.32 -0.25
C ARG A 92 14.62 8.96 -0.07
N PRO A 93 14.50 8.14 -1.12
CA PRO A 93 14.16 6.75 -0.93
C PRO A 93 15.25 6.03 -0.14
N ASP A 94 14.89 4.94 0.51
CA ASP A 94 15.86 4.11 1.22
C ASP A 94 16.86 3.47 0.25
N LEU A 95 16.36 3.01 -0.89
CA LEU A 95 17.17 2.58 -2.03
C LEU A 95 16.53 3.07 -3.34
N LEU A 96 17.35 3.36 -4.33
CA LEU A 96 16.93 3.71 -5.68
C LEU A 96 17.55 2.72 -6.68
N VAL A 97 16.73 2.14 -7.54
CA VAL A 97 17.17 1.31 -8.68
C VAL A 97 16.52 1.86 -9.95
N GLY A 98 17.29 2.56 -10.78
CA GLY A 98 16.75 3.33 -11.90
C GLY A 98 15.67 4.33 -11.46
N LYS A 99 14.41 4.08 -11.84
CA LYS A 99 13.23 4.87 -11.41
C LYS A 99 12.38 4.19 -10.33
N THR A 100 12.84 3.08 -9.76
CA THR A 100 12.15 2.42 -8.64
C THR A 100 12.65 2.98 -7.32
N ALA A 101 11.79 3.73 -6.63
CA ALA A 101 12.07 4.29 -5.30
C ALA A 101 11.60 3.30 -4.23
N ILE A 102 12.55 2.62 -3.58
CA ILE A 102 12.27 1.59 -2.58
C ILE A 102 12.19 2.24 -1.20
N GLU A 103 11.12 1.93 -0.48
CA GLU A 103 10.82 2.49 0.84
C GLU A 103 10.55 1.35 1.81
N VAL A 104 11.25 1.33 2.94
CA VAL A 104 11.01 0.39 4.03
C VAL A 104 10.35 1.13 5.19
N GLN A 105 9.17 0.69 5.59
CA GLN A 105 8.49 1.25 6.75
C GLN A 105 8.45 0.25 7.91
N CYS A 106 9.17 0.55 9.00
CA CYS A 106 9.20 -0.29 10.21
C CYS A 106 8.36 0.26 11.38
N SER A 107 8.00 1.55 11.36
CA SER A 107 7.26 2.24 12.42
C SER A 107 6.09 3.06 11.86
N ALA A 108 5.21 3.59 12.72
CA ALA A 108 4.06 4.36 12.24
C ALA A 108 4.50 5.60 11.44
N LEU A 109 4.03 5.72 10.19
CA LEU A 109 4.17 6.90 9.34
C LEU A 109 2.85 7.68 9.34
N SER A 110 2.92 9.01 9.44
CA SER A 110 1.70 9.82 9.32
C SER A 110 1.11 9.69 7.92
N TRP A 111 -0.23 9.75 7.84
CA TRP A 111 -0.93 9.61 6.57
C TRP A 111 -0.53 10.68 5.55
N SER A 112 -0.42 11.94 5.99
CA SER A 112 -0.01 13.06 5.14
C SER A 112 1.39 12.86 4.57
N ARG A 113 2.33 12.34 5.38
CA ARG A 113 3.70 12.08 4.94
C ARG A 113 3.78 10.94 3.93
N PHE A 114 3.05 9.85 4.16
CA PHE A 114 2.95 8.75 3.19
C PHE A 114 2.43 9.22 1.83
N VAL A 115 1.33 9.98 1.83
CA VAL A 115 0.72 10.53 0.61
C VAL A 115 1.69 11.46 -0.09
N GLN A 116 2.25 12.43 0.63
CA GLN A 116 3.25 13.37 0.09
C GLN A 116 4.39 12.64 -0.61
N ARG A 117 4.99 11.63 0.04
CA ARG A 117 6.11 10.88 -0.53
C ARG A 117 5.69 10.13 -1.78
N THR A 118 4.58 9.41 -1.70
CA THR A 118 4.13 8.51 -2.76
C THR A 118 3.67 9.28 -4.00
N GLU A 119 2.85 10.32 -3.83
CA GLU A 119 2.35 11.13 -4.95
C GLU A 119 3.47 11.91 -5.64
N LYS A 120 4.46 12.40 -4.89
CA LYS A 120 5.60 13.12 -5.47
C LYS A 120 6.51 12.19 -6.26
N TYR A 121 6.73 10.94 -5.84
CA TYR A 121 7.37 9.94 -6.70
C TYR A 121 6.61 9.72 -8.00
N LEU A 122 5.30 9.47 -7.91
CA LEU A 122 4.46 9.21 -9.08
C LEU A 122 4.44 10.38 -10.06
N ALA A 123 4.35 11.62 -9.56
CA ALA A 123 4.34 12.84 -10.37
C ALA A 123 5.64 13.04 -11.17
N TYR A 124 6.76 12.53 -10.67
CA TYR A 124 8.08 12.60 -11.32
C TYR A 124 8.48 11.30 -12.02
N ASN A 125 7.51 10.44 -12.34
CA ASN A 125 7.69 9.16 -13.04
C ASN A 125 8.61 8.16 -12.29
N TYR A 126 8.65 8.23 -10.96
CA TYR A 126 9.22 7.17 -10.13
C TYR A 126 8.14 6.15 -9.76
N SER A 127 8.53 4.88 -9.64
CA SER A 127 7.69 3.79 -9.14
C SER A 127 8.01 3.54 -7.66
N PRO A 128 7.17 3.99 -6.71
CA PRO A 128 7.38 3.77 -5.30
C PRO A 128 7.13 2.30 -4.92
N TRP A 129 8.10 1.64 -4.30
CA TRP A 129 7.99 0.26 -3.82
C TRP A 129 8.10 0.22 -2.30
N TRP A 130 6.95 0.21 -1.64
CA TRP A 130 6.87 0.13 -0.18
C TRP A 130 6.94 -1.32 0.32
N LEU A 131 7.82 -1.58 1.29
CA LEU A 131 7.91 -2.81 2.06
C LEU A 131 7.62 -2.54 3.53
N LEU A 132 6.72 -3.33 4.14
CA LEU A 132 6.39 -3.18 5.57
C LEU A 132 7.23 -4.12 6.44
N GLY A 133 7.90 -3.54 7.44
CA GLY A 133 8.59 -4.24 8.52
C GLY A 133 7.61 -4.89 9.52
N LYS A 134 8.15 -5.70 10.43
CA LYS A 134 7.42 -6.67 11.27
C LYS A 134 6.22 -6.06 12.01
N HIS A 135 6.40 -4.88 12.60
CA HIS A 135 5.36 -4.23 13.41
C HIS A 135 4.19 -3.67 12.60
N LEU A 136 4.38 -3.44 11.29
CA LEU A 136 3.33 -2.96 10.39
C LEU A 136 2.70 -4.06 9.56
N GLN A 137 3.19 -5.30 9.64
CA GLN A 137 2.64 -6.39 8.86
C GLN A 137 1.20 -6.69 9.28
N PRO A 138 0.28 -6.90 8.32
CA PRO A 138 -1.12 -7.17 8.62
C PRO A 138 -1.31 -8.58 9.18
N GLN A 139 -2.29 -8.74 10.06
CA GLN A 139 -2.68 -10.04 10.62
C GLN A 139 -3.89 -10.61 9.86
N LEU A 140 -4.00 -11.94 9.81
CA LEU A 140 -5.17 -12.62 9.22
C LEU A 140 -6.43 -12.27 9.99
N HIS A 141 -7.55 -12.11 9.27
CA HIS A 141 -8.89 -11.84 9.81
C HIS A 141 -9.06 -10.52 10.58
N HIS A 142 -8.02 -9.68 10.62
CA HIS A 142 -8.06 -8.36 11.23
C HIS A 142 -8.36 -7.28 10.18
N ARG A 143 -8.86 -6.13 10.67
CA ARG A 143 -9.03 -4.94 9.82
C ARG A 143 -7.65 -4.35 9.51
N TRP A 144 -7.35 -4.19 8.23
CA TRP A 144 -6.13 -3.52 7.80
C TRP A 144 -6.26 -2.01 7.98
N THR A 145 -5.17 -1.36 8.38
CA THR A 145 -5.10 0.10 8.48
C THR A 145 -5.13 0.74 7.09
N VAL A 146 -5.44 2.04 7.04
CA VAL A 146 -5.42 2.79 5.77
C VAL A 146 -4.02 2.76 5.15
N LEU A 147 -2.96 2.90 5.95
CA LEU A 147 -1.58 2.81 5.49
C LEU A 147 -1.29 1.43 4.88
N GLN A 148 -1.66 0.33 5.54
CA GLN A 148 -1.46 -1.03 5.01
C GLN A 148 -2.16 -1.21 3.65
N LYS A 149 -3.40 -0.72 3.51
CA LYS A 149 -4.14 -0.79 2.23
C LYS A 149 -3.51 0.11 1.16
N ALA A 150 -3.04 1.29 1.53
CA ALA A 150 -2.42 2.24 0.62
C ALA A 150 -1.04 1.78 0.14
N CYS A 151 -0.35 0.96 0.94
CA CYS A 151 0.87 0.26 0.54
C CYS A 151 0.63 -0.91 -0.44
N CYS A 152 -0.63 -1.31 -0.67
CA CYS A 152 -0.93 -2.36 -1.64
C CYS A 152 -0.84 -1.87 -3.08
N ARG A 153 -0.54 -2.81 -3.97
CA ARG A 153 -0.66 -2.67 -5.43
C ARG A 153 -1.72 -3.63 -5.95
N PHE A 154 -2.10 -3.45 -7.21
CA PHE A 154 -3.05 -4.31 -7.91
C PHE A 154 -2.49 -4.76 -9.26
N ALA A 155 -2.63 -6.05 -9.57
CA ALA A 155 -2.34 -6.62 -10.89
C ALA A 155 -3.42 -7.65 -11.23
N GLU A 156 -3.60 -7.99 -12.52
CA GLU A 156 -4.63 -8.97 -12.94
C GLU A 156 -4.45 -10.35 -12.28
N GLN A 157 -3.19 -10.74 -12.08
CA GLN A 157 -2.77 -11.84 -11.23
C GLN A 157 -1.58 -11.33 -10.42
N PRO A 158 -1.58 -11.42 -9.07
CA PRO A 158 -2.48 -12.18 -8.20
C PRO A 158 -3.67 -11.38 -7.59
N GLY A 159 -4.08 -10.26 -8.19
CA GLY A 159 -5.03 -9.32 -7.58
C GLY A 159 -4.30 -8.28 -6.72
N PHE A 160 -4.85 -7.97 -5.54
CA PHE A 160 -4.15 -7.11 -4.58
C PHE A 160 -2.96 -7.84 -3.95
N TYR A 161 -1.85 -7.11 -3.81
CA TYR A 161 -0.64 -7.61 -3.15
C TYR A 161 0.10 -6.51 -2.39
N LEU A 162 0.90 -6.93 -1.42
CA LEU A 162 1.69 -6.08 -0.54
C LEU A 162 3.05 -6.76 -0.27
N TRP A 163 4.13 -5.99 -0.34
CA TRP A 163 5.45 -6.47 0.04
C TRP A 163 5.73 -6.22 1.52
N ILE A 164 6.36 -7.20 2.15
CA ILE A 164 6.79 -7.17 3.55
C ILE A 164 8.26 -7.58 3.63
N ILE A 165 8.94 -7.18 4.69
CA ILE A 165 10.32 -7.57 4.96
C ILE A 165 10.44 -8.06 6.40
N ASP A 166 11.23 -9.11 6.58
CA ASP A 166 11.52 -9.73 7.87
C ASP A 166 13.03 -9.85 8.00
N THR A 167 13.61 -8.91 8.76
CA THR A 167 15.05 -8.78 8.95
C THR A 167 15.61 -9.81 9.93
N GLN A 168 14.77 -10.40 10.80
CA GLN A 168 15.21 -11.45 11.71
C GLN A 168 15.50 -12.73 10.95
N GLU A 169 14.63 -13.07 10.00
CA GLU A 169 14.75 -14.27 9.15
C GLU A 169 15.42 -13.98 7.79
N GLN A 170 15.95 -12.76 7.59
CA GLN A 170 16.63 -12.32 6.38
C GLN A 170 15.86 -12.64 5.08
N ARG A 171 14.56 -12.33 5.07
CA ARG A 171 13.64 -12.69 3.97
C ARG A 171 12.73 -11.54 3.58
N VAL A 172 12.40 -11.51 2.30
CA VAL A 172 11.36 -10.64 1.74
C VAL A 172 10.10 -11.49 1.56
N GLY A 173 8.93 -10.95 1.89
CA GLY A 173 7.66 -11.62 1.73
C GLY A 173 6.73 -10.88 0.79
N LEU A 174 5.89 -11.64 0.10
CA LEU A 174 4.76 -11.14 -0.65
C LEU A 174 3.48 -11.65 0.00
N ILE A 175 2.63 -10.72 0.41
CA ILE A 175 1.23 -10.95 0.72
C ILE A 175 0.44 -10.76 -0.56
N TYR A 176 -0.34 -11.75 -0.97
CA TYR A 176 -1.08 -11.72 -2.23
C TYR A 176 -2.39 -12.48 -2.12
N GLU A 177 -3.22 -12.44 -3.18
CA GLU A 177 -4.59 -12.97 -3.14
C GLU A 177 -5.36 -12.41 -1.94
N ILE A 178 -5.24 -11.09 -1.75
CA ILE A 178 -5.88 -10.41 -0.63
C ILE A 178 -7.38 -10.27 -0.93
N ASN A 179 -8.19 -10.95 -0.12
CA ASN A 179 -9.65 -11.01 -0.25
C ASN A 179 -10.31 -10.51 1.04
N TRP A 180 -11.58 -10.09 0.96
CA TRP A 180 -12.33 -9.56 2.11
C TRP A 180 -13.75 -10.10 2.19
N HIS A 181 -14.19 -10.45 3.40
CA HIS A 181 -15.49 -11.03 3.71
C HIS A 181 -16.12 -10.26 4.85
N TYR A 182 -17.39 -9.91 4.67
CA TYR A 182 -18.16 -9.12 5.61
C TYR A 182 -18.23 -9.71 7.03
N LYS A 183 -18.11 -11.04 7.20
CA LYS A 183 -18.01 -11.71 8.52
C LYS A 183 -16.60 -11.99 9.01
N TRP A 184 -15.66 -12.28 8.12
CA TRP A 184 -14.36 -12.89 8.48
C TRP A 184 -13.16 -11.97 8.25
N GLY A 185 -13.42 -10.74 7.81
CA GLY A 185 -12.39 -9.76 7.54
C GLY A 185 -11.52 -10.16 6.35
N VAL A 186 -10.25 -9.77 6.42
CA VAL A 186 -9.29 -9.94 5.33
C VAL A 186 -8.60 -11.30 5.43
N SER A 187 -8.52 -12.00 4.31
CA SER A 187 -7.72 -13.22 4.15
C SER A 187 -6.73 -13.05 3.01
N PHE A 188 -5.57 -13.67 3.10
CA PHE A 188 -4.52 -13.57 2.10
C PHE A 188 -3.62 -14.80 2.16
N ARG A 189 -2.80 -14.98 1.12
CA ARG A 189 -1.66 -15.90 1.15
C ARG A 189 -0.36 -15.14 1.36
N ARG A 190 0.66 -15.88 1.79
CA ARG A 190 2.02 -15.38 1.98
C ARG A 190 3.00 -16.28 1.24
N ARG A 191 3.95 -15.67 0.55
CA ARG A 191 5.15 -16.34 0.02
C ARG A 191 6.36 -15.58 0.56
N TYR A 192 7.31 -16.31 1.11
CA TYR A 192 8.61 -15.74 1.45
C TYR A 192 9.61 -16.12 0.37
N PHE A 193 10.49 -15.19 0.09
CA PHE A 193 11.63 -15.33 -0.80
C PHE A 193 12.88 -15.42 0.06
N ARG A 194 13.89 -16.13 -0.42
CA ARG A 194 15.24 -16.18 0.16
C ARG A 194 16.21 -15.40 -0.73
N LYS A 195 17.28 -14.88 -0.12
CA LYS A 195 18.33 -14.15 -0.83
C LYS A 195 18.78 -14.91 -2.08
N GLY A 196 18.82 -14.21 -3.22
CA GLY A 196 19.12 -14.78 -4.54
C GLY A 196 17.89 -15.16 -5.38
N GLU A 197 16.70 -15.28 -4.80
CA GLU A 197 15.47 -15.37 -5.59
C GLU A 197 15.09 -14.01 -6.19
N PRO A 198 14.52 -13.97 -7.41
CA PRO A 198 14.11 -12.71 -8.02
C PRO A 198 12.97 -12.07 -7.22
N ILE A 199 13.20 -10.84 -6.78
CA ILE A 199 12.21 -9.96 -6.17
C ILE A 199 12.07 -8.70 -7.03
N GLY A 200 10.90 -8.08 -7.01
CA GLY A 200 10.68 -6.86 -7.79
C GLY A 200 9.34 -6.22 -7.51
N CYS A 201 9.21 -4.94 -7.86
CA CYS A 201 8.03 -4.15 -7.57
C CYS A 201 6.72 -4.78 -8.09
N CYS A 202 6.78 -5.40 -9.27
CA CYS A 202 5.72 -6.25 -9.82
C CYS A 202 6.17 -7.72 -9.76
N PRO A 203 5.50 -8.58 -9.00
CA PRO A 203 5.92 -9.97 -8.87
C PRO A 203 5.56 -10.77 -10.13
N SER A 204 6.57 -11.30 -10.84
CA SER A 204 6.38 -12.25 -11.94
C SER A 204 6.16 -13.65 -11.38
N LEU A 205 4.89 -13.94 -11.05
CA LEU A 205 4.52 -15.23 -10.48
C LEU A 205 3.86 -16.12 -11.55
N ASN A 206 4.69 -16.86 -12.28
CA ASN A 206 4.29 -17.64 -13.45
C ASN A 206 3.28 -18.79 -13.23
N ASN A 207 2.67 -18.96 -12.05
CA ASN A 207 1.83 -20.12 -11.74
C ASN A 207 0.62 -19.84 -10.83
N TYR A 208 -0.05 -18.68 -10.95
CA TYR A 208 -1.32 -18.47 -10.25
C TYR A 208 -2.49 -19.13 -10.96
N SER A 209 -2.89 -20.29 -10.45
CA SER A 209 -4.18 -20.91 -10.76
C SER A 209 -5.29 -20.10 -10.09
N ARG A 210 -6.26 -19.58 -10.87
CA ARG A 210 -7.51 -18.91 -10.41
C ARG A 210 -8.35 -19.71 -9.38
N LYS A 211 -7.93 -20.91 -8.99
CA LYS A 211 -8.64 -21.79 -8.04
C LYS A 211 -8.79 -21.18 -6.64
N SER A 212 -7.89 -20.31 -6.17
CA SER A 212 -7.92 -19.74 -4.82
C SER A 212 -9.06 -18.74 -4.60
N CYS A 213 -9.26 -17.74 -5.48
CA CYS A 213 -10.39 -16.80 -5.41
C CYS A 213 -11.74 -17.52 -5.40
N ARG A 214 -11.87 -18.66 -6.10
CA ARG A 214 -13.10 -19.47 -6.11
C ARG A 214 -13.45 -20.02 -4.73
N THR A 215 -12.47 -20.48 -3.94
CA THR A 215 -12.75 -21.07 -2.61
C THR A 215 -13.30 -20.06 -1.60
N TYR A 216 -12.95 -18.78 -1.75
CA TYR A 216 -13.46 -17.72 -0.89
C TYR A 216 -14.88 -17.31 -1.25
N HIS A 217 -15.11 -17.08 -2.54
CA HIS A 217 -16.42 -16.75 -3.08
C HIS A 217 -17.44 -17.88 -2.83
N GLN A 218 -17.01 -19.14 -2.78
CA GLN A 218 -17.86 -20.30 -2.45
C GLN A 218 -18.54 -20.21 -1.08
N ARG A 219 -17.93 -19.51 -0.12
CA ARG A 219 -18.50 -19.33 1.21
C ARG A 219 -19.39 -18.10 1.33
N TRP A 220 -19.34 -17.20 0.36
CA TRP A 220 -20.14 -15.99 0.33
C TRP A 220 -21.58 -16.32 -0.06
N GLN A 221 -22.53 -15.84 0.74
CA GLN A 221 -23.96 -16.02 0.48
C GLN A 221 -24.61 -14.63 0.42
N PRO A 222 -25.04 -14.14 -0.76
CA PRO A 222 -25.53 -12.78 -0.92
C PRO A 222 -26.74 -12.44 -0.03
N GLU A 223 -27.71 -13.35 0.10
CA GLU A 223 -28.86 -13.20 1.00
C GLU A 223 -28.40 -13.05 2.45
N ALA A 224 -27.45 -13.88 2.87
CA ALA A 224 -26.90 -13.79 4.21
C ALA A 224 -26.12 -12.48 4.43
N TYR A 225 -25.49 -11.91 3.39
CA TYR A 225 -24.87 -10.60 3.46
C TYR A 225 -25.92 -9.48 3.57
N ARG A 226 -27.01 -9.54 2.80
CA ARG A 226 -28.13 -8.60 2.90
C ARG A 226 -28.73 -8.58 4.31
N VAL A 227 -29.04 -9.75 4.87
CA VAL A 227 -29.56 -9.89 6.24
C VAL A 227 -28.57 -9.32 7.25
N TRP A 228 -27.27 -9.58 7.07
CA TRP A 228 -26.24 -9.03 7.94
C TRP A 228 -26.20 -7.50 7.89
N VAL A 229 -26.28 -6.89 6.69
CA VAL A 229 -26.30 -5.43 6.54
C VAL A 229 -27.52 -4.81 7.22
N LEU A 230 -28.70 -5.42 7.02
CA LEU A 230 -29.95 -4.99 7.69
C LEU A 230 -29.80 -5.03 9.21
N HIS A 231 -29.26 -6.13 9.75
CA HIS A 231 -29.01 -6.24 11.18
C HIS A 231 -28.03 -5.18 11.70
N LYS A 232 -26.97 -4.88 10.95
CA LYS A 232 -26.03 -3.80 11.30
C LYS A 232 -26.62 -2.40 11.20
N LEU A 233 -27.57 -2.20 10.29
CA LEU A 233 -28.32 -0.95 10.21
C LEU A 233 -29.24 -0.77 11.43
N MET A 234 -29.97 -1.81 11.85
CA MET A 234 -30.80 -1.80 13.06
C MET A 234 -29.97 -1.54 14.33
N GLN A 235 -28.75 -2.09 14.38
CA GLN A 235 -27.78 -1.85 15.46
C GLN A 235 -27.12 -0.47 15.40
N GLN A 236 -27.51 0.40 14.46
CA GLN A 236 -26.93 1.73 14.28
C GLN A 236 -25.39 1.71 14.12
N GLN A 237 -24.86 0.69 13.45
CA GLN A 237 -23.42 0.61 13.21
C GLN A 237 -22.98 1.80 12.34
N LYS A 238 -22.09 2.65 12.86
CA LYS A 238 -21.62 3.89 12.20
C LYS A 238 -21.27 3.72 10.73
N GLN A 239 -20.49 2.69 10.39
CA GLN A 239 -20.09 2.42 9.01
C GLN A 239 -21.30 2.19 8.10
N ILE A 240 -22.26 1.35 8.48
CA ILE A 240 -23.44 1.05 7.65
C ILE A 240 -24.40 2.23 7.60
N LEU A 241 -24.60 2.96 8.71
CA LEU A 241 -25.39 4.19 8.74
C LEU A 241 -24.84 5.24 7.78
N SER A 242 -23.53 5.47 7.78
CA SER A 242 -22.91 6.41 6.83
C SER A 242 -23.13 6.02 5.37
N LEU A 243 -23.17 4.73 5.04
CA LEU A 243 -23.49 4.27 3.69
C LEU A 243 -24.97 4.46 3.35
N GLN A 244 -25.86 4.17 4.31
CA GLN A 244 -27.30 4.42 4.13
C GLN A 244 -27.58 5.92 3.92
N ALA A 245 -26.87 6.80 4.62
CA ALA A 245 -26.99 8.26 4.45
C ALA A 245 -26.60 8.74 3.05
N LEU A 246 -25.71 8.03 2.35
CA LEU A 246 -25.36 8.33 0.94
C LEU A 246 -26.48 7.91 -0.04
N LEU A 247 -27.23 6.85 0.28
CA LEU A 247 -28.28 6.32 -0.58
C LEU A 247 -29.61 7.05 -0.40
N TYR A 248 -29.90 7.51 0.81
CA TYR A 248 -31.20 8.08 1.18
C TYR A 248 -31.64 9.27 0.30
N PRO A 249 -30.79 10.28 0.00
CA PRO A 249 -31.17 11.40 -0.87
C PRO A 249 -31.47 10.98 -2.32
N LEU A 250 -31.02 9.80 -2.73
CA LEU A 250 -31.21 9.22 -4.06
C LEU A 250 -32.40 8.25 -4.07
N GLY A 251 -33.23 8.24 -3.03
CA GLY A 251 -34.36 7.31 -2.88
C GLY A 251 -33.96 5.86 -2.61
N GLY A 252 -32.71 5.61 -2.23
CA GLY A 252 -32.16 4.27 -2.03
C GLY A 252 -32.18 3.78 -0.59
N HIS A 253 -32.28 2.46 -0.41
CA HIS A 253 -32.08 1.79 0.87
C HIS A 253 -31.12 0.61 0.73
N ILE A 254 -30.05 0.59 1.54
CA ILE A 254 -28.95 -0.37 1.44
C ILE A 254 -29.38 -1.82 1.69
N GLY A 255 -30.51 -2.02 2.36
CA GLY A 255 -31.12 -3.34 2.59
C GLY A 255 -32.08 -3.84 1.50
N ASN A 256 -32.44 -2.96 0.54
CA ASN A 256 -33.43 -3.21 -0.50
C ASN A 256 -32.82 -3.14 -1.91
N LEU A 257 -31.50 -3.37 -2.02
CA LEU A 257 -30.86 -3.42 -3.33
C LEU A 257 -31.23 -4.73 -4.04
N PRO A 258 -31.14 -4.79 -5.38
CA PRO A 258 -31.28 -6.05 -6.11
C PRO A 258 -30.31 -7.13 -5.60
N HIS A 259 -30.70 -8.41 -5.70
CA HIS A 259 -29.90 -9.53 -5.18
C HIS A 259 -28.44 -9.50 -5.67
N TRP A 260 -28.20 -9.19 -6.95
CA TRP A 260 -26.85 -9.11 -7.53
C TRP A 260 -25.96 -8.06 -6.84
N CYS A 261 -26.53 -7.03 -6.20
CA CYS A 261 -25.76 -6.03 -5.48
C CYS A 261 -25.01 -6.61 -4.27
N TYR A 262 -25.46 -7.74 -3.73
CA TYR A 262 -24.86 -8.40 -2.56
C TYR A 262 -23.88 -9.52 -2.91
N GLN A 263 -23.57 -9.72 -4.20
CA GLN A 263 -22.53 -10.67 -4.63
C GLN A 263 -21.17 -10.32 -4.02
N PRO A 264 -20.23 -11.25 -3.87
CA PRO A 264 -18.88 -10.88 -3.47
C PRO A 264 -18.24 -9.98 -4.54
N SER A 265 -17.18 -9.27 -4.17
CA SER A 265 -16.43 -8.41 -5.09
C SER A 265 -14.94 -8.66 -4.93
N ASP A 266 -14.24 -8.76 -6.05
CA ASP A 266 -12.78 -8.85 -6.05
C ASP A 266 -12.14 -7.55 -5.51
N TYR A 267 -12.91 -6.45 -5.48
CA TYR A 267 -12.50 -5.13 -5.01
C TYR A 267 -12.94 -4.83 -3.56
N GLY A 268 -13.58 -5.81 -2.91
CA GLY A 268 -14.09 -5.68 -1.54
C GLY A 268 -13.02 -5.40 -0.50
N PHE A 269 -11.75 -5.75 -0.76
CA PHE A 269 -10.65 -5.44 0.16
C PHE A 269 -10.46 -3.92 0.38
N LEU A 270 -10.52 -3.13 -0.69
CA LEU A 270 -10.40 -1.66 -0.60
C LEU A 270 -11.71 -1.01 -0.18
N LEU A 271 -12.81 -1.44 -0.79
CA LEU A 271 -14.10 -0.76 -0.68
C LEU A 271 -14.96 -1.26 0.48
N GLU A 272 -14.72 -2.48 0.96
CA GLU A 272 -15.57 -3.14 1.96
C GLU A 272 -17.05 -3.01 1.55
N HIS A 273 -17.91 -2.58 2.48
CA HIS A 273 -19.32 -2.36 2.24
C HIS A 273 -19.63 -1.19 1.27
N ARG A 274 -18.67 -0.30 0.96
CA ARG A 274 -18.88 0.81 0.00
C ARG A 274 -19.19 0.29 -1.39
N ILE A 275 -18.83 -0.95 -1.72
CA ILE A 275 -19.19 -1.58 -2.99
C ILE A 275 -20.71 -1.54 -3.24
N LEU A 276 -21.54 -1.59 -2.19
CA LEU A 276 -23.00 -1.48 -2.30
C LEU A 276 -23.45 -0.12 -2.84
N VAL A 277 -22.74 0.96 -2.52
CA VAL A 277 -23.02 2.31 -3.04
C VAL A 277 -22.69 2.38 -4.52
N LEU A 278 -21.54 1.84 -4.92
CA LEU A 278 -21.11 1.78 -6.32
C LEU A 278 -22.12 0.99 -7.17
N ARG A 279 -22.59 -0.15 -6.63
CA ARG A 279 -23.58 -1.02 -7.27
C ARG A 279 -24.98 -0.40 -7.31
N PHE A 280 -25.40 0.32 -6.27
CA PHE A 280 -26.64 1.10 -6.30
C PHE A 280 -26.62 2.17 -7.40
N LEU A 281 -25.55 2.95 -7.51
CA LEU A 281 -25.41 3.93 -8.59
C LEU A 281 -25.37 3.28 -9.97
N PHE A 282 -24.75 2.10 -10.08
CA PHE A 282 -24.78 1.33 -11.32
C PHE A 282 -26.20 0.90 -11.66
N HIS A 283 -26.97 0.42 -10.67
CA HIS A 283 -28.36 0.02 -10.86
C HIS A 283 -29.25 1.16 -11.35
N GLN A 284 -29.04 2.38 -10.83
CA GLN A 284 -29.76 3.59 -11.26
C GLN A 284 -29.37 4.07 -12.66
N ASN A 285 -28.25 3.60 -13.22
CA ASN A 285 -27.75 4.00 -14.52
C ASN A 285 -28.42 3.21 -15.65
N ALA A 286 -29.67 3.55 -15.96
CA ALA A 286 -30.50 2.87 -16.96
C ALA A 286 -29.82 2.71 -18.33
N ASN A 287 -29.03 3.71 -18.76
CA ASN A 287 -28.38 3.72 -20.06
C ASN A 287 -27.04 2.97 -20.11
N ARG A 288 -26.62 2.33 -19.01
CA ARG A 288 -25.33 1.60 -18.92
C ARG A 288 -24.15 2.42 -19.45
N ASN A 289 -24.09 3.70 -19.09
CA ASN A 289 -23.04 4.61 -19.52
C ASN A 289 -21.98 4.79 -18.40
N PHE A 290 -20.73 4.41 -18.66
CA PHE A 290 -19.65 4.52 -17.68
C PHE A 290 -19.41 5.95 -17.20
N SER A 291 -19.36 6.92 -18.11
CA SER A 291 -19.11 8.33 -17.79
C SER A 291 -20.21 8.91 -16.90
N HIS A 292 -21.48 8.55 -17.15
CA HIS A 292 -22.60 8.95 -16.31
C HIS A 292 -22.45 8.39 -14.89
N TRP A 293 -22.17 7.09 -14.75
CA TRP A 293 -21.95 6.45 -13.45
C TRP A 293 -20.77 7.07 -12.68
N LEU A 294 -19.66 7.30 -13.37
CA LEU A 294 -18.49 7.94 -12.79
C LEU A 294 -18.78 9.37 -12.31
N ASN A 295 -19.58 10.13 -13.07
CA ASN A 295 -19.99 11.48 -12.67
C ASN A 295 -20.88 11.46 -11.42
N GLN A 296 -21.78 10.47 -11.27
CA GLN A 296 -22.55 10.32 -10.04
C GLN A 296 -21.65 9.97 -8.85
N LEU A 297 -20.68 9.07 -9.03
CA LEU A 297 -19.71 8.73 -7.99
C LEU A 297 -18.89 9.94 -7.53
N ARG A 298 -18.44 10.79 -8.46
CA ARG A 298 -17.67 12.01 -8.13
C ARG A 298 -18.46 12.99 -7.27
N LYS A 299 -19.79 13.01 -7.37
CA LYS A 299 -20.65 13.85 -6.51
C LYS A 299 -20.73 13.36 -5.06
N MET A 300 -20.37 12.10 -4.78
CA MET A 300 -20.49 11.51 -3.45
C MET A 300 -19.39 11.93 -2.45
N ASN A 301 -18.58 12.95 -2.79
CA ASN A 301 -17.53 13.50 -1.94
C ASN A 301 -16.67 12.42 -1.25
N TRP A 302 -16.11 11.50 -2.03
CA TRP A 302 -15.29 10.41 -1.53
C TRP A 302 -13.83 10.59 -1.94
N ASN A 303 -12.93 10.49 -0.97
CA ASN A 303 -11.50 10.66 -1.19
C ASN A 303 -10.86 9.31 -1.56
N TRP A 304 -10.09 9.30 -2.64
CA TRP A 304 -9.24 8.16 -3.01
C TRP A 304 -8.02 8.13 -2.09
N LEU A 305 -7.80 7.01 -1.40
CA LEU A 305 -6.74 6.86 -0.40
C LEU A 305 -5.64 5.88 -0.86
N PHE A 306 -5.57 5.54 -2.14
CA PHE A 306 -4.71 4.46 -2.62
C PHE A 306 -3.84 4.92 -3.79
N PRO A 307 -2.86 5.80 -3.56
CA PRO A 307 -2.11 6.46 -4.63
C PRO A 307 -1.35 5.48 -5.55
N MET A 308 -0.98 4.28 -5.06
CA MET A 308 -0.33 3.25 -5.88
C MET A 308 -1.27 2.41 -6.74
N ILE A 309 -2.57 2.69 -6.71
CA ILE A 309 -3.59 1.96 -7.46
C ILE A 309 -4.29 2.97 -8.37
N ASP A 310 -4.25 2.73 -9.67
CA ASP A 310 -4.95 3.55 -10.67
C ASP A 310 -6.47 3.48 -10.41
N GLN A 311 -7.01 4.57 -9.87
CA GLN A 311 -8.43 4.69 -9.55
C GLN A 311 -9.31 4.50 -10.79
N GLY A 312 -8.92 5.07 -11.94
CA GLY A 312 -9.70 5.02 -13.17
C GLY A 312 -9.80 3.59 -13.71
N GLN A 313 -8.68 2.86 -13.73
CA GLN A 313 -8.66 1.46 -14.11
C GLN A 313 -9.46 0.60 -13.14
N LEU A 314 -9.31 0.80 -11.82
CA LEU A 314 -10.08 0.02 -10.86
C LEU A 314 -11.58 0.26 -11.00
N LEU A 315 -12.01 1.52 -11.15
CA LEU A 315 -13.42 1.87 -11.35
C LEU A 315 -13.99 1.28 -12.63
N LYS A 316 -13.23 1.24 -13.74
CA LYS A 316 -13.63 0.53 -14.97
C LYS A 316 -13.85 -0.96 -14.71
N ARG A 317 -12.95 -1.60 -13.96
CA ARG A 317 -13.09 -3.03 -13.62
C ARG A 317 -14.28 -3.30 -12.69
N ILE A 318 -14.54 -2.44 -11.71
CA ILE A 318 -15.73 -2.54 -10.86
C ILE A 318 -17.01 -2.36 -11.69
N TYR A 319 -17.02 -1.42 -12.63
CA TYR A 319 -18.15 -1.22 -13.53
C TYR A 319 -18.44 -2.48 -14.37
N GLN A 320 -17.39 -3.11 -14.89
CA GLN A 320 -17.50 -4.37 -15.61
C GLN A 320 -18.04 -5.49 -14.71
N GLU A 321 -17.52 -5.63 -13.48
CA GLU A 321 -18.01 -6.59 -12.48
C GLU A 321 -19.53 -6.42 -12.22
N CYS A 322 -20.00 -5.17 -12.10
CA CYS A 322 -21.43 -4.88 -11.92
C CYS A 322 -22.27 -5.32 -13.13
N SER A 323 -21.78 -5.03 -14.34
CA SER A 323 -22.42 -5.47 -15.59
C SER A 323 -22.53 -6.99 -15.66
N ASP A 324 -21.48 -7.71 -15.30
CA ASP A 324 -21.44 -9.17 -15.35
C ASP A 324 -22.42 -9.79 -14.34
N PHE A 325 -22.45 -9.30 -13.09
CA PHE A 325 -23.40 -9.80 -12.10
C PHE A 325 -24.86 -9.53 -12.43
N GLN A 326 -25.18 -8.39 -13.03
CA GLN A 326 -26.55 -8.08 -13.40
C GLN A 326 -27.06 -9.00 -14.54
N LYS A 327 -26.18 -9.44 -15.46
CA LYS A 327 -26.55 -10.35 -16.55
C LYS A 327 -26.84 -11.78 -16.09
N ILE A 328 -26.30 -12.19 -14.94
CA ILE A 328 -26.36 -13.58 -14.43
C ILE A 328 -27.67 -13.85 -13.65
N GLN A 329 -28.52 -12.86 -13.41
CA GLN A 329 -29.80 -13.08 -12.72
C GLN A 329 -30.74 -13.91 -13.62
N PRO A 330 -31.13 -15.14 -13.22
CA PRO A 330 -32.25 -15.81 -13.85
C PRO A 330 -33.53 -15.00 -13.56
N PHE A 331 -34.40 -14.90 -14.57
CA PHE A 331 -35.73 -14.31 -14.45
C PHE A 331 -36.57 -14.97 -13.35
#